data_AF-A0A7S1X2K2-F1
#
_entry.id   AF-A0A7S1X2K2-F1
#
_cell.length_a   1.000
_cell.length_b   1.000
_cell.length_c   1.000
_cell.angle_alpha   90.00
_cell.angle_beta   90.00
_cell.angle_gamma   90.00
#
_symmetry.space_group_name_H-M   'P 1'
#
loop_
_entity.id
_entity.type
_entity.pdbx_description
1 polymer ?
#
loop_
_entity_poly.entity_id
_entity_poly.type
_entity_poly.pdbx_seq_one_letter_code
_entity_poly.pdbx_strand_id
1 'polypeptide(L)'
;PPKKGENGQLSVACPSATKSRSSQRSYGAVYRYLSVLVVGMAEKEVWDLLGRGSPAGRALFNVYNGDSAGKSVGRRFSDRNRRAHEKKLATGWTPPASVAGSDAGHHKQATTKVAVPRVGRGTRATEEVQDDRGKTYFHYQLRWGGRRSKAEIIAEMEPDWAVPPTMPRPAKAPMDNAEKDRLATMMRWRGKPPEVTPEEVAAELRTRKGAAPKSRIQELEDLFEQTLKEIDDRRQFLEDMRQRGEADKYERQINLEIQQRIADLKQLDAVIERERRDATGQ
;
A
#
# COMPACT_ATOMS: atom_id res chain seq x y z
N PRO A 1 -58.82 23.21 -6.59
CA PRO A 1 -57.98 23.91 -7.60
C PRO A 1 -56.77 24.63 -6.94
N PRO A 2 -55.51 24.50 -7.42
CA PRO A 2 -54.90 23.55 -8.37
C PRO A 2 -54.09 22.45 -7.63
N LYS A 3 -54.28 21.16 -7.93
CA LYS A 3 -53.64 20.29 -8.95
C LYS A 3 -52.11 20.09 -8.79
N LYS A 4 -51.81 18.84 -8.42
CA LYS A 4 -50.52 18.19 -8.20
C LYS A 4 -49.61 18.32 -9.43
N GLY A 5 -48.36 18.73 -9.20
CA GLY A 5 -47.29 18.69 -10.19
C GLY A 5 -46.77 17.27 -10.37
N GLU A 6 -46.83 16.81 -11.61
CA GLU A 6 -46.29 15.54 -12.09
C GLU A 6 -44.77 15.59 -12.11
N ASN A 7 -44.11 14.69 -11.36
CA ASN A 7 -42.68 14.46 -11.49
C ASN A 7 -42.46 13.59 -12.73
N GLY A 8 -42.03 14.23 -13.82
CA GLY A 8 -41.64 13.57 -15.06
C GLY A 8 -40.49 12.60 -14.84
N GLN A 9 -40.78 11.31 -15.03
CA GLN A 9 -39.76 10.27 -15.20
C GLN A 9 -39.06 10.48 -16.54
N LEU A 10 -37.84 11.03 -16.51
CA LEU A 10 -36.91 10.99 -17.63
C LEU A 10 -36.34 9.56 -17.72
N SER A 11 -36.99 8.71 -18.53
CA SER A 11 -36.44 7.44 -18.97
C SER A 11 -35.33 7.71 -19.99
N VAL A 12 -34.08 7.66 -19.54
CA VAL A 12 -32.92 7.66 -20.43
C VAL A 12 -32.83 6.27 -21.05
N ALA A 13 -33.36 6.13 -22.26
CA ALA A 13 -33.17 4.95 -23.08
C ALA A 13 -31.69 4.80 -23.43
N CYS A 14 -31.03 3.78 -22.87
CA CYS A 14 -29.70 3.37 -23.29
C CYS A 14 -29.79 2.79 -24.72
N PRO A 15 -29.09 3.37 -25.72
CA PRO A 15 -29.00 2.74 -27.03
C PRO A 15 -28.17 1.45 -26.92
N SER A 16 -28.82 0.33 -27.23
CA SER A 16 -28.19 -0.97 -27.40
C SER A 16 -27.17 -0.89 -28.53
N ALA A 17 -25.88 -0.85 -28.17
CA ALA A 17 -24.78 -0.91 -29.11
C ALA A 17 -24.73 -2.28 -29.80
N THR A 18 -25.39 -2.38 -30.95
CA THR A 18 -25.18 -3.47 -31.91
C THR A 18 -23.75 -3.38 -32.43
N LYS A 19 -22.86 -4.24 -31.90
CA LYS A 19 -21.50 -4.41 -32.41
C LYS A 19 -21.56 -4.96 -33.83
N SER A 20 -21.45 -4.06 -34.80
CA SER A 20 -21.18 -4.37 -36.19
C SER A 20 -19.87 -5.15 -36.31
N ARG A 21 -19.98 -6.45 -36.62
CA ARG A 21 -18.88 -7.32 -37.05
C ARG A 21 -18.55 -7.02 -38.51
N SER A 22 -17.90 -5.89 -38.81
CA SER A 22 -17.36 -5.65 -40.16
C SER A 22 -16.18 -4.68 -40.15
N SER A 23 -15.10 -5.01 -39.44
CA SER A 23 -13.81 -4.33 -39.62
C SER A 23 -12.64 -5.22 -39.22
N GLN A 24 -12.55 -6.39 -39.86
CA GLN A 24 -11.37 -7.28 -39.79
C GLN A 24 -10.72 -7.51 -41.16
N ARG A 25 -10.86 -6.56 -42.09
CA ARG A 25 -10.22 -6.62 -43.41
C ARG A 25 -9.64 -5.27 -43.80
N SER A 26 -8.48 -4.92 -43.24
CA SER A 26 -7.55 -3.94 -43.88
C SER A 26 -6.21 -3.73 -43.15
N TYR A 27 -5.92 -4.39 -42.03
CA TYR A 27 -4.59 -4.28 -41.39
C TYR A 27 -3.52 -5.22 -42.01
N GLY A 28 -3.83 -5.88 -43.13
CA GLY A 28 -2.88 -6.78 -43.82
C GLY A 28 -1.95 -6.12 -44.84
N ALA A 29 -2.15 -4.85 -45.20
CA ALA A 29 -1.43 -4.21 -46.29
C ALA A 29 -0.40 -3.15 -45.86
N VAL A 30 -0.44 -2.66 -44.62
CA VAL A 30 0.53 -1.64 -44.14
C VAL A 30 1.82 -2.28 -43.60
N TYR A 31 1.77 -3.53 -43.14
CA TYR A 31 2.96 -4.24 -42.67
C TYR A 31 3.89 -4.74 -43.78
N ARG A 32 3.46 -4.71 -45.06
CA ARG A 32 4.33 -5.06 -46.19
C ARG A 32 5.19 -3.92 -46.72
N TYR A 33 4.91 -2.67 -46.36
CA TYR A 33 5.76 -1.53 -46.77
C TYR A 33 6.82 -1.15 -45.73
N LEU A 34 6.65 -1.54 -44.47
CA LEU A 34 7.69 -1.37 -43.43
C LEU A 34 8.75 -2.48 -43.45
N SER A 35 8.47 -3.63 -44.07
CA SER A 35 9.44 -4.72 -44.20
C SER A 35 10.45 -4.54 -45.33
N VAL A 36 10.29 -3.55 -46.21
CA VAL A 36 11.14 -3.38 -47.41
C VAL A 36 12.22 -2.30 -47.23
N LEU A 37 12.12 -1.44 -46.21
CA LEU A 37 13.15 -0.41 -45.93
C LEU A 37 14.17 -0.82 -44.85
N VAL A 38 13.98 -1.93 -44.15
CA VAL A 38 14.88 -2.37 -43.06
C VAL A 38 15.87 -3.47 -43.50
N VAL A 39 15.82 -3.91 -44.77
CA VAL A 39 16.66 -5.02 -45.27
C VAL A 39 18.14 -4.62 -45.52
N GLY A 40 18.51 -3.36 -45.29
CA GLY A 40 19.90 -2.89 -45.50
C GLY A 40 20.61 -2.30 -44.28
N MET A 41 19.92 -2.11 -43.15
CA MET A 41 20.56 -1.51 -41.96
C MET A 41 21.11 -2.62 -41.07
N ALA A 42 22.41 -2.54 -40.76
CA ALA A 42 23.03 -3.46 -39.82
C ALA A 42 22.28 -3.40 -38.48
N GLU A 43 22.08 -4.54 -37.84
CA GLU A 43 21.30 -4.68 -36.59
C GLU A 43 21.73 -3.65 -35.52
N LYS A 44 23.02 -3.29 -35.49
CA LYS A 44 23.58 -2.26 -34.61
C LYS A 44 23.01 -0.86 -34.84
N GLU A 45 22.78 -0.45 -36.09
CA GLU A 45 22.25 0.88 -36.42
C GLU A 45 20.77 1.02 -36.02
N VAL A 46 20.01 -0.08 -36.13
CA VAL A 46 18.61 -0.13 -35.70
C VAL A 46 18.51 0.01 -34.19
N TRP A 47 19.40 -0.66 -33.44
CA TRP A 47 19.47 -0.54 -31.99
C TRP A 47 20.04 0.81 -31.51
N ASP A 48 20.90 1.47 -32.28
CA ASP A 48 21.34 2.83 -31.97
C ASP A 48 20.22 3.86 -32.21
N LEU A 49 19.39 3.67 -33.25
CA LEU A 49 18.20 4.49 -33.53
C LEU A 49 17.07 4.28 -32.50
N LEU A 50 16.90 3.07 -31.97
CA LEU A 50 15.88 2.71 -30.97
C LEU A 50 16.41 2.64 -29.53
N GLY A 51 17.70 2.91 -29.33
CA GLY A 51 18.36 2.79 -28.05
C GLY A 51 17.85 3.80 -27.01
N ARG A 52 18.18 3.57 -25.74
CA ARG A 52 17.77 4.43 -24.61
C ARG A 52 18.24 5.89 -24.74
N GLY A 53 19.24 6.15 -25.59
CA GLY A 53 19.76 7.48 -25.89
C GLY A 53 18.88 8.28 -26.86
N SER A 54 18.09 7.64 -27.72
CA SER A 54 17.33 8.31 -28.76
C SER A 54 15.97 8.81 -28.27
N PRO A 55 15.39 9.87 -28.87
CA PRO A 55 14.06 10.36 -28.50
C PRO A 55 12.96 9.30 -28.71
N ALA A 56 13.08 8.51 -29.78
CA ALA A 56 12.14 7.44 -30.11
C ALA A 56 12.23 6.27 -29.11
N GLY A 57 13.45 5.85 -28.75
CA GLY A 57 13.68 4.81 -27.75
C GLY A 57 13.20 5.22 -26.37
N ARG A 58 13.39 6.49 -25.97
CA ARG A 58 12.84 7.04 -24.72
C ARG A 58 11.31 7.09 -24.73
N ALA A 59 10.69 7.42 -25.86
CA ALA A 59 9.24 7.42 -25.98
C ALA A 59 8.67 6.00 -25.84
N LEU A 60 9.25 5.02 -26.55
CA LEU A 60 8.86 3.61 -26.42
C LEU A 60 9.07 3.08 -25.01
N PHE A 61 10.21 3.37 -24.39
CA PHE A 61 10.51 2.99 -23.01
C PHE A 61 9.51 3.60 -22.01
N ASN A 62 9.04 4.83 -22.24
CA ASN A 62 8.01 5.47 -21.41
C ASN A 62 6.62 4.85 -21.61
N VAL A 63 6.29 4.37 -22.81
CA VAL A 63 5.03 3.66 -23.09
C VAL A 63 5.05 2.26 -22.46
N TYR A 64 6.18 1.55 -22.57
CA TYR A 64 6.26 0.15 -22.17
C TYR A 64 6.48 -0.07 -20.67
N ASN A 65 7.23 0.81 -19.98
CA ASN A 65 7.43 0.70 -18.52
C ASN A 65 6.28 1.22 -17.66
N GLY A 66 5.13 1.53 -18.26
CA GLY A 66 3.85 1.70 -17.55
C GLY A 66 3.73 2.91 -16.62
N ASP A 67 4.80 3.66 -16.33
CA ASP A 67 4.80 4.68 -15.28
C ASP A 67 4.52 6.11 -15.78
N SER A 68 3.77 6.21 -16.88
CA SER A 68 3.32 7.49 -17.42
C SER A 68 2.34 8.19 -16.45
N ALA A 69 1.51 7.40 -15.75
CA ALA A 69 0.58 7.88 -14.74
C ALA A 69 1.33 8.52 -13.56
N GLY A 70 2.33 7.85 -12.98
CA GLY A 70 3.14 8.38 -11.87
C GLY A 70 3.88 9.66 -12.24
N LYS A 71 4.50 9.70 -13.43
CA LYS A 71 5.19 10.90 -13.93
C LYS A 71 4.24 12.08 -14.17
N SER A 72 3.01 11.83 -14.63
CA SER A 72 2.01 12.89 -14.85
C SER A 72 1.54 13.51 -13.53
N VAL A 73 1.36 12.69 -12.49
CA VAL A 73 0.99 13.14 -11.15
C VAL A 73 2.13 13.93 -10.51
N GLY A 74 3.37 13.43 -10.64
CA GLY A 74 4.57 14.13 -10.17
C GLY A 74 4.75 15.51 -10.80
N ARG A 75 4.54 15.64 -12.12
CA ARG A 75 4.56 16.95 -12.81
C ARG A 75 3.51 17.90 -12.26
N ARG A 76 2.27 17.43 -12.05
CA ARG A 76 1.19 18.26 -11.47
C ARG A 76 1.53 18.77 -10.07
N PHE A 77 2.15 17.95 -9.22
CA PHE A 77 2.61 18.38 -7.90
C PHE A 77 3.78 19.38 -7.98
N SER A 78 4.74 19.13 -8.88
CA SER A 78 5.86 20.04 -9.12
C SER A 78 5.37 21.40 -9.62
N ASP A 79 4.46 21.43 -10.58
CA ASP A 79 3.87 22.66 -11.12
C ASP A 79 3.05 23.40 -10.07
N ARG A 80 2.27 22.68 -9.24
CA ARG A 80 1.52 23.29 -8.13
C ARG A 80 2.46 23.91 -7.10
N ASN A 81 3.54 23.21 -6.73
CA ASN A 81 4.54 23.73 -5.78
C ASN A 81 5.27 24.95 -6.36
N ARG A 82 5.62 24.91 -7.66
CA ARG A 82 6.22 26.05 -8.36
C ARG A 82 5.31 27.27 -8.33
N ARG A 83 4.03 27.12 -8.72
CA ARG A 83 3.04 28.21 -8.67
C ARG A 83 2.82 28.73 -7.25
N ALA A 84 2.79 27.85 -6.25
CA ALA A 84 2.67 28.27 -4.86
C ALA A 84 3.91 29.06 -4.40
N HIS A 85 5.10 28.66 -4.84
CA HIS A 85 6.34 29.37 -4.54
C HIS A 85 6.41 30.73 -5.24
N GLU A 86 6.04 30.79 -6.53
CA GLU A 86 5.92 32.03 -7.30
C GLU A 86 4.93 33.01 -6.64
N LYS A 87 3.77 32.51 -6.18
CA LYS A 87 2.80 33.33 -5.45
C LYS A 87 3.37 33.87 -4.13
N LYS A 88 4.14 33.05 -3.39
CA LYS A 88 4.82 33.49 -2.16
C LYS A 88 5.85 34.59 -2.45
N LEU A 89 6.69 34.39 -3.48
CA LEU A 89 7.66 35.40 -3.92
C LEU A 89 6.95 36.71 -4.32
N ALA A 90 5.82 36.63 -5.03
CA ALA A 90 5.03 37.80 -5.41
C ALA A 90 4.41 38.54 -4.20
N THR A 91 4.10 37.83 -3.11
CA THR A 91 3.62 38.43 -1.84
C THR A 91 4.74 39.03 -0.98
N GLY A 92 5.98 39.12 -1.50
CA GLY A 92 7.13 39.64 -0.77
C GLY A 92 7.70 38.66 0.27
N TRP A 93 7.31 37.38 0.22
CA TRP A 93 7.93 36.36 1.04
C TRP A 93 9.32 36.05 0.47
N THR A 94 10.36 36.52 1.15
CA THR A 94 11.73 36.09 0.89
C THR A 94 11.98 34.77 1.63
N PRO A 95 12.37 33.69 0.94
CA PRO A 95 12.82 32.49 1.63
C PRO A 95 13.96 32.88 2.57
N PRO A 96 14.04 32.27 3.78
CA PRO A 96 15.21 32.46 4.61
C PRO A 96 16.42 32.09 3.77
N ALA A 97 17.41 32.98 3.70
CA ALA A 97 18.63 32.74 2.94
C ALA A 97 19.10 31.33 3.29
N SER A 98 19.13 30.44 2.30
CA SER A 98 19.67 29.11 2.49
C SER A 98 21.07 29.34 3.04
N VAL A 99 21.29 28.93 4.28
CA VAL A 99 22.57 29.12 4.96
C VAL A 99 23.56 28.19 4.26
N ALA A 100 24.05 28.66 3.11
CA ALA A 100 25.07 28.02 2.33
C ALA A 100 26.36 28.17 3.13
N GLY A 101 26.60 27.25 4.06
CA GLY A 101 27.88 27.11 4.76
C GLY A 101 27.88 27.43 6.25
N SER A 102 26.81 27.24 7.02
CA SER A 102 26.97 27.16 8.49
C SER A 102 27.20 25.72 8.92
N ASP A 103 28.45 25.42 9.25
CA ASP A 103 28.82 24.27 10.05
C ASP A 103 27.90 24.10 11.27
N ALA A 104 27.71 22.84 11.64
CA ALA A 104 26.77 22.34 12.63
C ALA A 104 26.92 22.98 14.02
N GLY A 105 26.26 24.12 14.23
CA GLY A 105 26.01 24.69 15.55
C GLY A 105 24.55 24.48 15.95
N HIS A 106 24.30 23.65 16.96
CA HIS A 106 22.97 23.40 17.52
C HIS A 106 22.28 24.70 17.97
N HIS A 107 21.42 25.27 17.12
CA HIS A 107 20.49 26.31 17.55
C HIS A 107 19.41 25.67 18.45
N LYS A 108 19.56 25.84 19.76
CA LYS A 108 18.53 25.52 20.76
C LYS A 108 17.29 26.33 20.41
N GLN A 109 16.23 25.64 19.98
CA GLN A 109 14.93 26.28 19.73
C GLN A 109 14.42 26.84 21.06
N ALA A 110 14.25 28.16 21.14
CA ALA A 110 13.67 28.82 22.29
C ALA A 110 12.23 28.33 22.48
N THR A 111 11.94 27.69 23.61
CA THR A 111 10.59 27.20 23.92
C THR A 111 9.67 28.39 24.13
N THR A 112 8.68 28.55 23.26
CA THR A 112 7.64 29.57 23.37
C THR A 112 6.75 29.23 24.56
N LYS A 113 6.81 30.03 25.64
CA LYS A 113 5.90 29.92 26.79
C LYS A 113 4.50 30.37 26.39
N VAL A 114 3.60 29.42 26.17
CA VAL A 114 2.18 29.70 25.91
C VAL A 114 1.47 29.92 27.25
N ALA A 115 0.89 31.11 27.45
CA ALA A 115 0.11 31.44 28.64
C ALA A 115 -1.27 30.78 28.56
N VAL A 116 -1.50 29.75 29.38
CA VAL A 116 -2.80 29.07 29.48
C VAL A 116 -3.66 29.80 30.53
N PRO A 117 -4.92 30.17 30.20
CA PRO A 117 -5.80 30.85 31.16
C PRO A 117 -6.10 29.95 32.36
N ARG A 118 -5.88 30.48 33.58
CA ARG A 118 -6.30 29.80 34.82
C ARG A 118 -7.78 30.06 35.05
N VAL A 119 -8.60 29.03 34.91
CA VAL A 119 -10.03 29.09 35.21
C VAL A 119 -10.23 29.12 36.73
N GLY A 120 -10.70 30.25 37.26
CA GLY A 120 -10.99 30.43 38.68
C GLY A 120 -12.19 29.61 39.13
N ARG A 121 -12.07 28.94 40.29
CA ARG A 121 -13.20 28.25 40.96
C ARG A 121 -14.11 29.31 41.60
N GLY A 122 -15.19 29.68 40.92
CA GLY A 122 -16.27 30.47 41.52
C GLY A 122 -17.26 29.56 42.26
N THR A 123 -17.39 29.73 43.58
CA THR A 123 -18.49 29.19 44.37
C THR A 123 -19.56 30.26 44.52
N ARG A 124 -20.82 29.93 44.20
CA ARG A 124 -21.99 30.78 44.49
C ARG A 124 -22.94 29.97 45.36
N ALA A 125 -23.29 30.49 46.53
CA ALA A 125 -24.17 29.82 47.48
C ALA A 125 -25.60 29.80 46.95
N THR A 126 -26.24 28.62 46.99
CA THR A 126 -27.66 28.44 46.66
C THR A 126 -28.31 27.73 47.83
N GLU A 127 -29.23 28.47 48.44
CA GLU A 127 -30.22 28.09 49.46
C GLU A 127 -29.73 27.66 50.84
N GLU A 128 -30.36 28.28 51.83
CA GLU A 128 -30.15 28.11 53.27
C GLU A 128 -31.28 27.24 53.81
N VAL A 129 -30.94 26.07 54.35
CA VAL A 129 -31.91 25.13 54.91
C VAL A 129 -31.75 25.11 56.43
N GLN A 130 -32.85 25.24 57.17
CA GLN A 130 -32.92 25.13 58.63
C GLN A 130 -33.40 23.75 59.05
N ASP A 131 -32.66 23.12 59.97
CA ASP A 131 -33.14 21.92 60.67
C ASP A 131 -34.14 22.28 61.77
N ASP A 132 -34.94 21.30 62.22
CA ASP A 132 -35.98 21.40 63.26
C ASP A 132 -35.48 21.90 64.64
N ARG A 133 -34.15 22.04 64.81
CA ARG A 133 -33.50 22.61 66.00
C ARG A 133 -33.04 24.06 65.80
N GLY A 134 -33.43 24.70 64.70
CA GLY A 134 -33.15 26.11 64.40
C GLY A 134 -31.72 26.43 63.94
N LYS A 135 -30.92 25.42 63.55
CA LYS A 135 -29.57 25.66 63.02
C LYS A 135 -29.61 25.70 61.49
N THR A 136 -29.11 26.80 60.91
CA THR A 136 -28.94 26.98 59.46
C THR A 136 -27.67 26.28 58.99
N TYR A 137 -27.78 25.45 57.96
CA TYR A 137 -26.63 24.90 57.24
C TYR A 137 -26.76 25.24 55.75
N PHE A 138 -25.66 25.69 55.15
CA PHE A 138 -25.57 25.82 53.69
C PHE A 138 -25.26 24.45 53.10
N HIS A 139 -26.23 23.86 52.41
CA HIS A 139 -26.02 22.61 51.69
C HIS A 139 -25.26 22.91 50.39
N TYR A 140 -23.93 22.81 50.42
CA TYR A 140 -23.12 22.92 49.20
C TYR A 140 -23.38 21.71 48.31
N GLN A 141 -24.33 21.82 47.38
CA GLN A 141 -24.37 20.91 46.24
C GLN A 141 -23.12 21.22 45.40
N LEU A 142 -22.05 20.46 45.62
CA LEU A 142 -20.93 20.47 44.69
C LEU A 142 -21.49 20.05 43.33
N ARG A 143 -21.57 21.00 42.40
CA ARG A 143 -21.97 20.81 40.99
C ARG A 143 -21.03 19.86 40.21
N TRP A 144 -20.03 19.30 40.89
CA TRP A 144 -19.23 18.20 40.38
C TRP A 144 -19.83 16.94 40.99
N GLY A 145 -20.55 16.20 40.14
CA GLY A 145 -21.39 15.05 40.49
C GLY A 145 -20.85 14.24 41.66
N GLY A 146 -21.76 13.92 42.60
CA GLY A 146 -21.47 13.08 43.74
C GLY A 146 -20.70 11.82 43.35
N ARG A 147 -19.92 11.28 44.28
CA ARG A 147 -19.21 10.02 44.07
C ARG A 147 -20.24 8.96 43.68
N ARG A 148 -20.25 8.57 42.40
CA ARG A 148 -21.07 7.46 41.90
C ARG A 148 -20.70 6.22 42.70
N SER A 149 -21.70 5.41 43.02
CA SER A 149 -21.45 4.17 43.74
C SER A 149 -20.60 3.23 42.87
N LYS A 150 -19.77 2.38 43.47
CA LYS A 150 -18.97 1.40 42.72
C LYS A 150 -19.85 0.52 41.81
N ALA A 151 -21.07 0.20 42.26
CA ALA A 151 -22.04 -0.58 41.50
C ALA A 151 -22.52 0.16 40.24
N GLU A 152 -22.80 1.46 40.37
CA GLU A 152 -23.21 2.31 39.25
C GLU A 152 -22.11 2.47 38.20
N ILE A 153 -20.85 2.62 38.62
CA ILE A 153 -19.69 2.68 37.72
C ILE A 153 -19.51 1.36 36.94
N ILE A 154 -19.68 0.21 37.62
CA ILE A 154 -19.52 -1.11 36.98
C ILE A 154 -20.67 -1.36 35.99
N ALA A 155 -21.91 -1.03 36.36
CA ALA A 155 -23.06 -1.21 35.48
C ALA A 155 -22.99 -0.31 34.23
N GLU A 156 -22.42 0.89 34.34
CA GLU A 156 -22.22 1.82 33.22
C GLU A 156 -21.02 1.40 32.35
N MET A 157 -19.95 0.84 32.93
CA MET A 157 -18.82 0.29 32.15
C MET A 157 -19.16 -1.03 31.47
N GLU A 158 -20.17 -1.77 31.94
CA GLU A 158 -20.50 -3.10 31.43
C GLU A 158 -20.86 -3.16 29.91
N PRO A 159 -21.65 -2.22 29.37
CA PRO A 159 -21.91 -2.17 27.93
C PRO A 159 -20.69 -1.76 27.09
N ASP A 160 -19.77 -0.96 27.65
CA ASP A 160 -18.65 -0.39 26.90
C ASP A 160 -17.49 -1.37 26.68
N TRP A 161 -17.33 -2.40 27.52
CA TRP A 161 -16.32 -3.45 27.28
C TRP A 161 -16.78 -4.53 26.32
N ALA A 162 -18.10 -4.71 26.16
CA ALA A 162 -18.68 -5.67 25.23
C ALA A 162 -18.48 -5.24 23.77
N VAL A 163 -18.30 -3.94 23.52
CA VAL A 163 -17.91 -3.41 22.22
C VAL A 163 -16.38 -3.40 22.14
N PRO A 164 -15.75 -4.28 21.35
CA PRO A 164 -14.30 -4.23 21.18
C PRO A 164 -13.93 -2.81 20.72
N PRO A 165 -13.00 -2.12 21.40
CA PRO A 165 -12.68 -0.74 21.08
C PRO A 165 -12.34 -0.66 19.59
N THR A 166 -13.16 0.09 18.85
CA THR A 166 -12.91 0.30 17.43
C THR A 166 -11.62 1.09 17.32
N MET A 167 -10.50 0.39 17.11
CA MET A 167 -9.22 1.04 16.93
C MET A 167 -9.37 2.06 15.80
N PRO A 168 -9.01 3.33 16.03
CA PRO A 168 -9.10 4.34 14.99
C PRO A 168 -8.30 3.84 13.80
N ARG A 169 -8.94 3.81 12.62
CA ARG A 169 -8.25 3.38 11.40
C ARG A 169 -7.01 4.28 11.22
N PRO A 170 -5.82 3.70 11.00
CA PRO A 170 -4.62 4.51 10.84
C PRO A 170 -4.84 5.51 9.71
N ALA A 171 -4.64 6.80 10.01
CA ALA A 171 -4.88 7.88 9.05
C ALA A 171 -3.92 7.87 7.85
N LYS A 172 -2.86 7.04 7.93
CA LYS A 172 -1.83 6.89 6.91
C LYS A 172 -1.83 5.45 6.42
N ALA A 173 -1.54 5.26 5.14
CA ALA A 173 -1.34 3.95 4.56
C ALA A 173 -0.32 3.16 5.39
N PRO A 174 -0.53 1.84 5.57
CA PRO A 174 0.45 1.00 6.23
C PRO A 174 1.78 1.13 5.49
N MET A 175 2.81 1.48 6.24
CA MET A 175 4.14 1.75 5.73
C MET A 175 4.75 0.47 5.13
N ASP A 176 5.42 0.58 3.99
CA ASP A 176 6.03 -0.56 3.31
C ASP A 176 7.10 -1.22 4.18
N ASN A 177 7.25 -2.55 4.07
CA ASN A 177 8.21 -3.31 4.90
C ASN A 177 9.65 -2.80 4.73
N ALA A 178 10.03 -2.39 3.51
CA ALA A 178 11.35 -1.80 3.25
C ALA A 178 11.57 -0.47 4.01
N GLU A 179 10.53 0.35 4.13
CA GLU A 179 10.63 1.60 4.86
C GLU A 179 10.65 1.33 6.37
N LYS A 180 9.94 0.30 6.84
CA LYS A 180 9.97 -0.13 8.26
C LYS A 180 11.37 -0.58 8.64
N ASP A 181 12.03 -1.37 7.79
CA ASP A 181 13.41 -1.82 8.02
C ASP A 181 14.39 -0.64 8.01
N ARG A 182 14.19 0.33 7.12
CA ARG A 182 14.97 1.56 7.10
C ARG A 182 14.82 2.35 8.41
N LEU A 183 13.60 2.50 8.91
CA LEU A 183 13.31 3.22 10.16
C LEU A 183 13.80 2.44 11.40
N ALA A 184 13.66 1.12 11.41
CA ALA A 184 14.22 0.24 12.42
C ALA A 184 15.74 0.38 12.47
N THR A 185 16.40 0.40 11.31
CA THR A 185 17.84 0.65 11.20
C THR A 185 18.20 2.04 11.71
N MET A 186 17.46 3.07 11.31
CA MET A 186 17.69 4.44 11.77
C MET A 186 17.54 4.59 13.30
N MET A 187 16.56 3.92 13.90
CA MET A 187 16.32 3.91 15.35
C MET A 187 17.38 3.12 16.10
N ARG A 188 17.76 1.94 15.59
CA ARG A 188 18.82 1.09 16.15
C ARG A 188 20.13 1.85 16.29
N TRP A 189 20.44 2.72 15.32
CA TRP A 189 21.70 3.46 15.26
C TRP A 189 21.58 4.94 15.64
N ARG A 190 20.46 5.36 16.25
CA ARG A 190 20.21 6.76 16.69
C ARG A 190 20.56 7.80 15.61
N GLY A 191 20.25 7.51 14.35
CA GLY A 191 20.50 8.41 13.22
C GLY A 191 21.93 8.42 12.68
N LYS A 192 22.86 7.63 13.23
CA LYS A 192 24.22 7.43 12.69
C LYS A 192 24.40 5.98 12.26
N PRO A 193 23.88 5.58 11.09
CA PRO A 193 24.16 4.24 10.58
C PRO A 193 25.68 4.03 10.57
N PRO A 194 26.16 2.82 10.95
CA PRO A 194 27.58 2.52 10.87
C PRO A 194 28.05 2.83 9.45
N GLU A 195 29.23 3.44 9.35
CA GLU A 195 29.86 3.77 8.09
C GLU A 195 30.21 2.45 7.41
N VAL A 196 29.24 1.87 6.70
CA VAL A 196 29.41 0.59 6.02
C VAL A 196 30.53 0.83 5.02
N THR A 197 31.67 0.22 5.27
CA THR A 197 32.81 0.38 4.38
C THR A 197 32.39 -0.14 3.01
N PRO A 198 32.83 0.49 1.91
CA PRO A 198 32.52 -0.02 0.57
C PRO A 198 32.97 -1.48 0.37
N GLU A 199 33.93 -1.95 1.18
CA GLU A 199 34.36 -3.35 1.25
C GLU A 199 33.31 -4.28 1.86
N GLU A 200 32.62 -3.87 2.93
CA GLU A 200 31.51 -4.63 3.52
C GLU A 200 30.30 -4.68 2.58
N VAL A 201 29.96 -3.56 1.93
CA VAL A 201 28.90 -3.54 0.91
C VAL A 201 29.28 -4.43 -0.28
N ALA A 202 30.55 -4.42 -0.71
CA ALA A 202 31.03 -5.28 -1.77
C ALA A 202 31.06 -6.77 -1.35
N ALA A 203 31.41 -7.08 -0.12
CA ALA A 203 31.36 -8.43 0.44
C ALA A 203 29.92 -8.94 0.52
N GLU A 204 28.99 -8.10 0.98
CA GLU A 204 27.56 -8.43 1.02
C GLU A 204 26.94 -8.54 -0.39
N LEU A 205 27.37 -7.70 -1.33
CA LEU A 205 26.99 -7.84 -2.73
C LEU A 205 27.57 -9.11 -3.36
N ARG A 206 28.76 -9.56 -2.93
CA ARG A 206 29.37 -10.82 -3.39
C ARG A 206 28.64 -12.04 -2.81
N THR A 207 28.21 -11.99 -1.55
CA THR A 207 27.38 -13.06 -0.98
C THR A 207 25.98 -13.10 -1.62
N ARG A 208 25.39 -11.94 -1.94
CA ARG A 208 24.09 -11.85 -2.63
C ARG A 208 24.16 -12.18 -4.13
N LYS A 209 25.30 -11.95 -4.79
CA LYS A 209 25.54 -12.32 -6.20
C LYS A 209 25.94 -13.80 -6.39
N GLY A 210 25.94 -14.59 -5.32
CA GLY A 210 26.48 -15.96 -5.34
C GLY A 210 25.59 -17.03 -5.97
N ALA A 211 24.31 -16.78 -6.23
CA ALA A 211 23.49 -17.75 -6.95
C ALA A 211 23.73 -17.59 -8.44
N ALA A 212 24.46 -18.54 -9.03
CA ALA A 212 24.47 -18.72 -10.47
C ALA A 212 23.01 -18.75 -10.97
N PRO A 213 22.72 -18.17 -12.15
CA PRO A 213 21.37 -18.26 -12.71
C PRO A 213 20.97 -19.73 -12.75
N LYS A 214 19.85 -20.07 -12.11
CA LYS A 214 19.35 -21.44 -12.06
C LYS A 214 19.18 -21.93 -13.50
N SER A 215 19.58 -23.18 -13.75
CA SER A 215 19.31 -23.78 -15.05
C SER A 215 17.79 -23.92 -15.22
N ARG A 216 17.32 -23.92 -16.47
CA ARG A 216 15.88 -24.07 -16.74
C ARG A 216 15.30 -25.34 -16.11
N ILE A 217 16.08 -26.42 -16.14
CA ILE A 217 15.72 -27.71 -15.51
C ILE A 217 15.59 -27.54 -13.99
N GLN A 218 16.53 -26.84 -13.36
CA GLN A 218 16.49 -26.59 -11.91
C GLN A 218 15.28 -25.73 -11.51
N GLU A 219 14.89 -24.73 -12.33
CA GLU A 219 13.66 -23.96 -12.08
C GLU A 219 12.40 -24.85 -12.13
N LEU A 220 12.35 -25.81 -13.05
CA LEU A 220 11.24 -26.73 -13.18
C LEU A 220 11.20 -27.74 -12.02
N GLU A 221 12.36 -28.23 -11.58
CA GLU A 221 12.51 -29.08 -10.40
C GLU A 221 12.06 -28.35 -9.12
N ASP A 222 12.44 -27.08 -8.94
CA ASP A 222 11.98 -26.26 -7.82
C ASP A 222 10.45 -26.11 -7.83
N LEU A 223 9.85 -25.87 -9.00
CA LEU A 223 8.39 -25.78 -9.16
C LEU A 223 7.71 -27.13 -8.86
N PHE A 224 8.35 -28.24 -9.22
CA PHE A 224 7.89 -29.58 -8.94
C PHE A 224 7.88 -29.86 -7.44
N GLU A 225 8.97 -29.57 -6.74
CA GLU A 225 9.07 -29.69 -5.27
C GLU A 225 8.06 -28.79 -4.55
N GLN A 226 7.88 -27.55 -5.02
CA GLN A 226 6.87 -26.65 -4.48
C GLN A 226 5.46 -27.24 -4.63
N THR A 227 5.15 -27.84 -5.78
CA THR A 227 3.83 -28.43 -6.04
C THR A 227 3.60 -29.69 -5.18
N LEU A 228 4.65 -30.49 -4.92
CA LEU A 228 4.58 -31.61 -3.97
C LEU A 228 4.26 -31.12 -2.55
N LYS A 229 4.97 -30.09 -2.09
CA LYS A 229 4.71 -29.49 -0.78
C LYS A 229 3.28 -28.97 -0.67
N GLU A 230 2.76 -28.33 -1.71
CA GLU A 230 1.37 -27.87 -1.78
C GLU A 230 0.33 -29.00 -1.67
N ILE A 231 0.65 -30.22 -2.11
CA ILE A 231 -0.22 -31.39 -1.95
C ILE A 231 -0.19 -31.87 -0.50
N ASP A 232 1.00 -31.94 0.10
CA ASP A 232 1.17 -32.39 1.47
C ASP A 232 0.53 -31.40 2.46
N ASP A 233 0.70 -30.10 2.26
CA ASP A 233 0.04 -29.05 3.05
C ASP A 233 -1.50 -29.18 2.99
N ARG A 234 -2.06 -29.50 1.82
CA ARG A 234 -3.51 -29.73 1.63
C ARG A 234 -4.00 -31.01 2.32
N ARG A 235 -3.21 -32.09 2.27
CA ARG A 235 -3.51 -33.33 2.99
C ARG A 235 -3.49 -33.11 4.49
N GLN A 236 -2.48 -32.40 4.98
CA GLN A 236 -2.38 -32.05 6.40
C GLN A 236 -3.56 -31.17 6.84
N PHE A 237 -3.94 -30.19 6.02
CA PHE A 237 -5.13 -29.37 6.29
C PHE A 237 -6.40 -30.21 6.43
N LEU A 238 -6.63 -31.19 5.56
CA LEU A 238 -7.80 -32.09 5.68
C LEU A 238 -7.74 -32.94 6.94
N GLU A 239 -6.56 -33.42 7.33
CA GLU A 239 -6.38 -34.18 8.57
C GLU A 239 -6.66 -33.31 9.81
N ASP A 240 -6.17 -32.07 9.83
CA ASP A 240 -6.45 -31.11 10.89
C ASP A 240 -7.96 -30.77 10.98
N MET A 241 -8.65 -30.68 9.84
CA MET A 241 -10.11 -30.46 9.81
C MET A 241 -10.88 -31.72 10.24
N ARG A 242 -10.37 -32.91 9.94
CA ARG A 242 -10.94 -34.19 10.40
C ARG A 242 -10.87 -34.32 11.91
N GLN A 243 -9.73 -33.95 12.51
CA GLN A 243 -9.58 -33.91 13.97
C GLN A 243 -10.56 -32.96 14.66
N ARG A 244 -11.01 -31.90 13.96
CA ARG A 244 -12.00 -30.94 14.45
C ARG A 244 -13.46 -31.33 14.16
N GLY A 245 -13.69 -32.41 13.42
CA GLY A 245 -15.03 -32.82 12.98
C GLY A 245 -15.64 -31.92 11.90
N GLU A 246 -14.81 -31.15 11.18
CA GLU A 246 -15.26 -30.24 10.12
C GLU A 246 -14.81 -30.66 8.70
N ALA A 247 -14.26 -31.87 8.54
CA ALA A 247 -13.73 -32.35 7.26
C ALA A 247 -14.76 -32.32 6.13
N ASP A 248 -16.01 -32.73 6.39
CA ASP A 248 -17.08 -32.85 5.38
C ASP A 248 -17.33 -31.54 4.60
N LYS A 249 -17.10 -30.39 5.25
CA LYS A 249 -17.27 -29.07 4.62
C LYS A 249 -16.23 -28.80 3.53
N TYR A 250 -15.03 -29.34 3.68
CA TYR A 250 -13.87 -29.00 2.85
C TYR A 250 -13.37 -30.16 1.99
N GLU A 251 -13.71 -31.40 2.34
CA GLU A 251 -13.17 -32.61 1.72
C GLU A 251 -13.31 -32.62 0.19
N ARG A 252 -14.50 -32.31 -0.33
CA ARG A 252 -14.74 -32.28 -1.78
C ARG A 252 -13.87 -31.24 -2.48
N GLN A 253 -13.78 -30.03 -1.93
CA GLN A 253 -13.02 -28.95 -2.53
C GLN A 253 -11.52 -29.27 -2.53
N ILE A 254 -10.97 -29.66 -1.38
CA ILE A 254 -9.54 -29.91 -1.25
C ILE A 254 -9.12 -31.14 -2.07
N ASN A 255 -9.96 -32.17 -2.17
CA ASN A 255 -9.68 -33.31 -3.04
C ASN A 255 -9.62 -32.91 -4.53
N LEU A 256 -10.47 -31.98 -4.99
CA LEU A 256 -10.37 -31.44 -6.35
C LEU A 256 -9.08 -30.65 -6.55
N GLU A 257 -8.67 -29.84 -5.57
CA GLU A 257 -7.40 -29.11 -5.63
C GLU A 257 -6.19 -30.06 -5.66
N ILE A 258 -6.21 -31.12 -4.84
CA ILE A 258 -5.17 -32.16 -4.85
C ILE A 258 -5.10 -32.84 -6.23
N GLN A 259 -6.25 -33.21 -6.81
CA GLN A 259 -6.29 -33.82 -8.15
C GLN A 259 -5.74 -32.87 -9.21
N GLN A 260 -6.06 -31.58 -9.13
CA GLN A 260 -5.50 -30.56 -10.02
C GLN A 260 -3.96 -30.49 -9.87
N ARG A 261 -3.43 -30.46 -8.64
CA ARG A 261 -1.98 -30.43 -8.42
C ARG A 261 -1.27 -31.70 -8.89
N ILE A 262 -1.90 -32.87 -8.77
CA ILE A 262 -1.37 -34.12 -9.32
C ILE A 262 -1.31 -34.04 -10.85
N ALA A 263 -2.30 -33.43 -11.50
CA ALA A 263 -2.26 -33.22 -12.94
C ALA A 263 -1.13 -32.23 -13.34
N ASP A 264 -0.96 -31.13 -12.60
CA ASP A 264 0.13 -30.17 -12.78
C ASP A 264 1.50 -30.86 -12.65
N LEU A 265 1.68 -31.74 -11.64
CA LEU A 265 2.92 -32.52 -11.46
C LEU A 265 3.24 -33.41 -12.66
N LYS A 266 2.24 -34.10 -13.22
CA LYS A 266 2.45 -34.94 -14.41
C LYS A 266 2.87 -34.11 -15.63
N GLN A 267 2.33 -32.90 -15.75
CA GLN A 267 2.72 -31.98 -16.83
C GLN A 267 4.14 -31.46 -16.62
N LEU A 268 4.51 -31.06 -15.40
CA LEU A 268 5.87 -30.62 -15.06
C LEU A 268 6.89 -31.74 -15.31
N ASP A 269 6.59 -32.97 -14.90
CA ASP A 269 7.45 -34.13 -15.10
C ASP A 269 7.72 -34.38 -16.60
N ALA A 270 6.66 -34.37 -17.43
CA ALA A 270 6.80 -34.50 -18.88
C ALA A 270 7.64 -33.37 -19.51
N VAL A 271 7.53 -32.14 -19.01
CA VAL A 271 8.34 -31.00 -19.47
C VAL A 271 9.79 -31.16 -19.03
N ILE A 272 10.05 -31.57 -17.78
CA ILE A 272 11.39 -31.82 -17.26
C ILE A 272 12.08 -32.92 -18.07
N GLU A 273 11.40 -34.03 -18.34
CA GLU A 273 11.94 -35.10 -19.19
C GLU A 273 12.31 -34.60 -20.57
N ARG A 274 11.45 -33.78 -21.18
CA ARG A 274 11.70 -33.19 -22.50
C ARG A 274 12.94 -32.29 -22.48
N GLU A 275 13.02 -31.35 -21.54
CA GLU A 275 14.16 -30.44 -21.39
C GLU A 275 15.46 -31.21 -21.10
N ARG A 276 15.39 -32.30 -20.33
CA ARG A 276 16.53 -33.19 -20.10
C ARG A 276 16.99 -33.89 -21.38
N ARG A 277 16.07 -34.40 -22.22
CA ARG A 277 16.41 -35.00 -23.53
C ARG A 277 17.07 -33.98 -24.46
N ASP A 278 16.47 -32.79 -24.56
CA ASP A 278 16.98 -31.68 -25.36
C ASP A 278 18.38 -31.25 -24.90
N ALA A 279 18.63 -31.24 -23.57
CA ALA A 279 19.95 -30.94 -23.00
C ALA A 279 21.02 -32.02 -23.27
N THR A 280 20.61 -33.30 -23.36
CA THR A 280 21.51 -34.41 -23.71
C THR A 280 21.75 -34.56 -25.22
N GLY A 281 21.02 -33.84 -26.07
CA GLY A 281 21.17 -33.86 -27.52
C GLY A 281 20.73 -35.17 -28.19
N GLN A 282 19.74 -35.87 -27.61
CA GLN A 282 19.09 -37.05 -28.19
C GLN A 282 17.79 -36.66 -28.89
#